data_AF-A0ABD7GN60-F1
#
_entry.id   AF-A0ABD7GN60-F1
#
_cell.length_a   1.000
_cell.length_b   1.000
_cell.length_c   1.000
_cell.angle_alpha   90.00
_cell.angle_beta   90.00
_cell.angle_gamma   90.00
#
_symmetry.space_group_name_H-M   'P 1'
#
loop_
_entity.id
_entity.type
_entity.pdbx_description
1 polymer ?
#
loop_
_entity_poly.entity_id
_entity_poly.type
_entity_poly.pdbx_seq_one_letter_code
_entity_poly.pdbx_strand_id
1 'polypeptide(L)' 'FNEIKDRMHTKWKDGKYMAYFQAYTNTHAPLPVLKEKYETVMNLDGVVGLSIATRPDCLPDDVVEYLA' A
#
# COMPACT_ATOMS: atom_id res chain seq x y z
N PHE A 1 -0.24 12.04 -6.56
CA PHE A 1 -0.29 10.76 -7.28
C PHE A 1 -0.47 10.97 -8.79
N ASN A 2 -1.60 11.52 -9.24
CA ASN A 2 -1.93 11.66 -10.67
C ASN A 2 -0.86 12.36 -11.52
N GLU A 3 -0.29 13.47 -11.06
CA GLU A 3 0.78 14.16 -11.81
C GLU A 3 1.99 13.27 -12.11
N ILE A 4 2.46 12.52 -11.10
CA ILE A 4 3.58 11.58 -11.28
C ILE A 4 3.15 10.41 -12.16
N LYS A 5 1.94 9.89 -11.96
CA LYS A 5 1.34 8.81 -12.76
C LYS A 5 1.38 9.16 -14.26
N ASP A 6 0.87 10.34 -14.61
CA ASP A 6 0.79 10.81 -15.99
C ASP A 6 2.19 11.01 -16.58
N ARG A 7 3.13 11.53 -15.80
CA ARG A 7 4.54 11.62 -16.20
C ARG A 7 5.17 10.24 -16.44
N MET A 8 4.89 9.24 -15.61
CA MET A 8 5.43 7.88 -15.80
C MET A 8 4.89 7.22 -17.08
N HIS A 9 3.64 7.49 -17.45
CA HIS A 9 3.05 6.96 -18.69
C HIS A 9 3.65 7.52 -19.98
N THR A 10 4.42 8.62 -19.92
CA THR A 10 5.24 9.07 -21.07
C THR A 10 6.30 8.04 -21.47
N LYS A 11 6.77 7.21 -20.50
CA LYS A 11 7.78 6.17 -20.70
C LYS A 11 7.18 4.76 -20.64
N TRP A 12 6.29 4.51 -19.68
CA TRP A 12 5.68 3.20 -19.44
C TRP A 12 4.17 3.27 -19.67
N LYS A 13 3.75 3.12 -20.93
CA LYS A 13 2.34 3.28 -21.36
C LYS A 13 1.37 2.41 -20.56
N ASP A 14 1.72 1.15 -20.33
CA ASP A 14 0.89 0.18 -19.59
C ASP A 14 1.40 -0.09 -18.17
N GLY A 15 2.17 0.85 -17.61
CA GLY A 15 2.74 0.72 -16.27
C GLY A 15 1.66 0.51 -15.20
N LYS A 16 1.95 -0.39 -14.27
CA LYS A 16 1.16 -0.64 -13.06
C LYS A 16 1.89 -0.08 -11.83
N TYR A 17 1.18 0.04 -10.72
CA TYR A 17 1.66 0.67 -9.51
C TYR A 17 1.61 -0.26 -8.32
N MET A 18 2.54 -0.05 -7.39
CA MET A 18 2.51 -0.66 -6.06
C MET A 18 2.54 0.48 -5.05
N ALA A 19 1.60 0.47 -4.10
CA ALA A 19 1.63 1.48 -3.04
C ALA A 19 2.74 1.11 -2.05
N TYR A 20 3.62 2.07 -1.75
CA TYR A 20 4.78 1.81 -0.89
C TYR A 20 4.69 2.62 0.42
N PHE A 21 4.36 1.93 1.50
CA PHE A 21 4.34 2.45 2.87
C PHE A 21 5.72 2.25 3.49
N GLN A 22 6.65 3.14 3.16
CA GLN A 22 8.09 2.92 3.38
C GLN A 22 8.62 3.34 4.76
N ALA A 23 8.16 4.47 5.30
CA ALA A 23 8.73 5.02 6.53
C ALA A 23 8.03 4.45 7.77
N TYR A 24 8.80 4.17 8.82
CA TYR A 24 8.32 3.74 10.14
C TYR A 24 7.63 2.36 10.16
N THR A 25 6.79 2.14 11.18
CA THR A 25 6.02 0.93 11.41
C THR A 25 4.59 1.15 10.94
N ASN A 26 4.26 0.67 9.73
CA ASN A 26 2.96 0.95 9.11
C ASN A 26 1.84 0.02 9.58
N THR A 27 2.05 -0.80 10.61
CA THR A 27 1.06 -1.72 11.19
C THR A 27 0.77 -1.44 12.68
N HIS A 28 1.13 -0.24 13.19
CA HIS A 28 0.95 0.12 14.60
C HIS A 28 -0.49 0.58 14.96
N ALA A 29 -1.38 0.74 13.98
CA ALA A 29 -2.77 1.14 14.24
C ALA A 29 -3.70 -0.08 14.34
N PRO A 30 -4.88 0.04 14.97
CA PRO A 30 -5.89 -1.02 14.93
C PRO A 30 -6.27 -1.40 13.50
N LEU A 31 -6.58 -2.68 13.27
CA LEU A 31 -6.88 -3.23 11.94
C LEU A 31 -7.89 -2.40 11.12
N PRO A 32 -8.99 -1.85 11.67
CA PRO A 32 -9.92 -1.03 10.88
C PRO A 32 -9.26 0.20 10.23
N VAL A 33 -8.34 0.85 10.95
CA VAL A 33 -7.61 2.03 10.46
C VAL A 33 -6.60 1.63 9.40
N LEU A 34 -5.96 0.48 9.56
CA LEU A 34 -5.03 -0.07 8.57
C LEU A 34 -5.76 -0.42 7.27
N LYS A 35 -6.87 -1.17 7.37
CA LYS A 35 -7.73 -1.52 6.25
C LYS A 35 -8.18 -0.30 5.47
N GLU A 36 -8.69 0.72 6.15
CA GLU A 36 -9.11 1.96 5.48
C GLU A 36 -7.98 2.56 4.62
N LYS A 37 -6.77 2.65 5.16
CA LYS A 37 -5.61 3.22 4.45
C LYS A 37 -5.16 2.36 3.27
N TYR A 38 -5.05 1.05 3.47
CA TYR A 38 -4.58 0.11 2.47
C TYR A 38 -5.58 -0.07 1.32
N GLU A 39 -6.86 -0.24 1.64
CA GLU A 39 -7.93 -0.40 0.66
C GLU A 39 -8.14 0.88 -0.15
N THR A 40 -7.98 2.06 0.47
CA THR A 40 -8.07 3.34 -0.27
C THR A 40 -7.08 3.39 -1.44
N VAL A 41 -5.85 2.91 -1.25
CA VAL A 41 -4.83 2.92 -2.31
C VAL A 41 -4.96 1.73 -3.25
N MET A 42 -5.41 0.57 -2.78
CA MET A 42 -5.67 -0.61 -3.63
C MET A 42 -6.82 -0.40 -4.61
N ASN A 43 -7.79 0.44 -4.25
CA ASN A 43 -8.92 0.79 -5.12
C ASN A 43 -8.58 1.86 -6.18
N LEU A 44 -7.33 2.35 -6.23
CA LEU A 44 -6.90 3.25 -7.29
C LEU A 44 -6.60 2.46 -8.58
N ASP A 45 -7.06 2.99 -9.71
CA ASP A 45 -6.84 2.35 -11.01
C ASP A 45 -5.34 2.14 -11.30
N GLY A 46 -5.01 0.92 -11.73
CA GLY A 46 -3.65 0.49 -12.04
C GLY A 46 -2.77 0.13 -10.84
N VAL A 47 -3.23 0.28 -9.59
CA VAL A 47 -2.53 -0.26 -8.41
C VAL A 47 -2.78 -1.76 -8.31
N VAL A 48 -1.71 -2.54 -8.22
CA VAL A 48 -1.77 -4.02 -8.24
C VAL A 48 -1.15 -4.66 -7.01
N GLY A 49 -0.72 -3.88 -6.02
CA GLY A 49 -0.16 -4.43 -4.80
C GLY A 49 0.29 -3.37 -3.80
N LEU A 50 0.71 -3.87 -2.64
CA LEU A 50 1.22 -3.10 -1.52
C LEU A 50 2.62 -3.58 -1.14
N SER A 51 3.47 -2.63 -0.75
CA SER A 51 4.72 -2.88 -0.04
C SER A 51 4.66 -2.12 1.28
N ILE A 52 4.68 -2.84 2.40
CA ILE A 52 4.46 -2.28 3.74
C ILE A 52 5.72 -2.52 4.57
N ALA A 53 6.42 -1.44 4.91
CA ALA A 53 7.52 -1.49 5.86
C ALA A 53 6.94 -1.54 7.28
N THR A 54 7.37 -2.53 8.06
CA THR A 54 6.99 -2.66 9.45
C THR A 54 8.05 -3.35 10.29
N ARG A 55 7.92 -3.20 11.61
CA ARG A 55 8.71 -3.94 12.59
C ARG A 55 8.11 -5.33 12.80
N PRO A 56 8.94 -6.39 12.95
CA PRO A 56 8.44 -7.75 13.13
C PRO A 56 7.67 -7.95 14.45
N ASP A 57 7.91 -7.11 15.47
CA ASP A 57 7.19 -7.15 16.74
C ASP A 57 5.88 -6.34 16.75
N CYS A 58 5.49 -5.75 15.61
CA CYS A 58 4.26 -4.97 15.46
C CYS A 58 3.31 -5.59 14.43
N LEU A 59 3.22 -6.92 14.41
CA LEU A 59 2.34 -7.69 13.51
C LEU A 59 1.43 -8.61 14.32
N PRO A 60 0.31 -8.10 14.85
CA PRO A 60 -0.69 -8.93 15.51
C PRO A 60 -1.37 -9.89 14.51
N ASP A 61 -1.88 -11.02 15.00
CA ASP A 61 -2.41 -12.11 14.17
C ASP A 61 -3.53 -11.66 13.21
N ASP A 62 -4.38 -10.72 13.63
CA ASP A 62 -5.47 -10.18 12.80
C ASP A 62 -4.97 -9.34 11.62
N VAL A 63 -3.85 -8.64 11.79
CA VAL A 63 -3.17 -7.90 10.72
C VAL A 63 -2.47 -8.87 9.78
N VAL A 64 -1.84 -9.92 10.29
CA VAL A 64 -1.19 -10.96 9.46
C VAL A 64 -2.23 -11.69 8.62
N GLU A 65 -3.35 -12.12 9.21
CA GLU A 65 -4.45 -12.79 8.52
C GLU A 65 -5.04 -11.92 7.40
N TYR A 66 -5.16 -10.61 7.64
CA TYR A 66 -5.66 -9.69 6.62
C TYR A 66 -4.67 -9.48 5.46
N LEU A 67 -3.36 -9.59 5.70
CA LEU A 67 -2.32 -9.37 4.68
C LEU A 67 -1.97 -10.64 3.89
N ALA A 68 -2.49 -11.81 4.28
CA ALA A 68 -2.27 -13.10 3.64
C ALA A 68 -3.16 -13.31 2.40
#